data_AF-A0A8T5BDP3-F1
#
_entry.id   AF-A0A8T5BDP3-F1
#
_cell.length_a   1.000
_cell.length_b   1.000
_cell.length_c   1.000
_cell.angle_alpha   90.00
_cell.angle_beta   90.00
_cell.angle_gamma   90.00
#
_symmetry.space_group_name_H-M   'P 1'
#
loop_
_entity.id
_entity.type
_entity.pdbx_description
1 polymer ?
#
loop_
_entity_poly.entity_id
_entity_poly.type
_entity_poly.pdbx_seq_one_letter_code
_entity_poly.pdbx_strand_id
1 'polypeptide(L)'
;MVDYAVESMTLPIFYSRLPHPMPYTSKPIGAMLIPVTFLHLTLAVPSLLAVLYAAEKAGYNVRGLLPKSREAKIQYGFLITLFLSGMALWWQPLALFPFIVSGMYLLMAEIR
;
A
#
# COMPACT_ATOMS: atom_id res chain seq x y z
N MET A 1 1.34 24.10 4.94
CA MET A 1 0.19 24.98 5.26
C MET A 1 -1.12 24.46 4.69
N VAL A 2 -1.17 24.03 3.41
CA VAL A 2 -2.40 23.47 2.80
C VAL A 2 -2.87 22.19 3.50
N ASP A 3 -1.95 21.29 3.88
CA ASP A 3 -2.27 20.02 4.55
C ASP A 3 -3.04 20.19 5.86
N TYR A 4 -2.61 21.14 6.70
CA TYR A 4 -3.29 21.47 7.96
C TYR A 4 -4.70 22.02 7.73
N ALA A 5 -4.89 22.84 6.69
CA ALA A 5 -6.20 23.40 6.37
C ALA A 5 -7.18 22.30 5.93
N VAL A 6 -6.74 21.41 5.04
CA VAL A 6 -7.55 20.27 4.58
C VAL A 6 -7.88 19.34 5.74
N GLU A 7 -6.90 19.01 6.58
CA GLU A 7 -7.08 18.11 7.72
C GLU A 7 -8.04 18.70 8.76
N SER A 8 -7.93 20.00 9.06
CA SER A 8 -8.82 20.70 9.99
C SER A 8 -10.27 20.79 9.51
N MET A 9 -10.50 20.79 8.19
CA MET A 9 -11.84 20.82 7.61
C MET A 9 -12.46 19.43 7.52
N THR A 10 -11.64 18.40 7.33
CA THR A 10 -12.12 17.04 7.04
C THR A 10 -12.30 16.19 8.29
N LEU A 11 -11.42 16.33 9.29
CA LEU A 11 -11.51 15.57 10.55
C LEU A 11 -12.80 15.78 11.35
N PRO A 12 -13.38 16.98 11.45
CA PRO A 12 -14.65 17.18 12.17
C PRO A 12 -15.82 16.43 11.53
N ILE A 13 -15.79 16.26 10.20
CA ILE A 13 -16.84 15.57 9.45
C ILE A 13 -16.89 14.08 9.85
N PHE A 14 -15.72 13.46 10.03
CA PHE A 14 -15.61 12.03 10.34
C PHE A 14 -15.54 11.71 11.84
N TYR A 15 -15.06 12.62 12.69
CA TYR A 15 -14.72 12.34 14.10
C TYR A 15 -15.44 13.22 15.14
N SER A 16 -16.46 14.00 14.76
CA SER A 16 -17.19 14.94 15.63
C SER A 16 -17.80 14.36 16.92
N ARG A 17 -17.93 13.03 17.04
CA ARG A 17 -18.54 12.37 18.21
C ARG A 17 -17.59 11.52 19.05
N LEU A 18 -16.30 11.46 18.69
CA LEU A 18 -15.31 10.70 19.45
C LEU A 18 -14.50 11.65 20.36
N PRO A 19 -14.33 11.33 21.65
CA PRO A 19 -13.47 12.11 22.53
C PRO A 19 -12.06 12.14 21.93
N HIS A 20 -11.58 13.34 21.60
CA HIS A 20 -10.31 13.54 20.89
C HIS A 20 -9.16 12.86 21.64
N PRO A 21 -8.62 11.74 21.12
CA PRO A 21 -7.62 10.98 21.83
C PRO A 21 -6.27 11.34 21.25
N MET A 22 -5.79 12.58 21.40
CA MET A 22 -4.38 12.85 21.09
C MET A 22 -3.88 14.16 21.70
N PRO A 23 -2.79 14.13 22.48
CA PRO A 23 -2.08 15.35 22.86
C PRO A 23 -1.58 16.04 21.59
N TYR A 24 -1.68 17.38 21.57
CA TYR A 24 -1.21 18.27 20.51
C TYR A 24 0.27 18.04 20.18
N THR A 25 0.60 17.02 19.40
CA THR A 25 1.86 16.96 18.67
C THR A 25 1.61 17.67 17.35
N SER A 26 2.31 18.76 17.12
CA SER A 26 2.23 19.70 15.99
C SER A 26 2.59 19.11 14.62
N LYS A 27 2.37 17.82 14.40
CA LYS A 27 2.61 17.14 13.13
C LYS A 27 1.24 16.67 12.59
N PRO A 28 0.87 17.04 11.35
CA PRO A 28 -0.42 16.64 10.77
C PRO A 28 -0.57 15.11 10.86
N ILE A 29 -1.75 14.65 11.25
CA ILE A 29 -2.08 13.22 11.38
C ILE A 29 -1.91 12.56 10.01
N GLY A 30 -2.18 13.30 8.92
CA GLY A 30 -1.92 12.87 7.54
C GLY A 30 -0.45 12.54 7.24
N ALA A 31 0.50 13.23 7.89
CA ALA A 31 1.93 13.02 7.66
C ALA A 31 2.45 11.70 8.24
N MET A 32 1.74 11.07 9.19
CA MET A 32 2.08 9.72 9.67
C MET A 32 1.12 8.66 9.16
N LEU A 33 -0.15 8.99 8.87
CA LEU A 33 -1.13 8.00 8.42
C LEU A 33 -0.73 7.34 7.10
N ILE A 34 -0.35 8.12 6.09
CA ILE A 34 0.04 7.60 4.77
C ILE A 34 1.29 6.71 4.89
N PRO A 35 2.37 7.15 5.56
CA PRO A 35 3.50 6.27 5.87
C PRO A 35 3.17 4.97 6.58
N VAL A 36 2.38 5.06 7.64
CA VAL A 36 2.09 3.91 8.51
C VAL A 36 1.23 2.92 7.75
N THR A 37 0.19 3.37 7.06
CA THR A 37 -0.65 2.51 6.23
C THR A 37 0.14 1.88 5.08
N PHE A 38 1.00 2.64 4.41
CA PHE A 38 1.87 2.12 3.37
C PHE A 38 2.81 1.05 3.89
N LEU A 39 3.44 1.26 5.05
CA LEU A 39 4.30 0.28 5.70
C LEU A 39 3.53 -1.00 6.06
N HIS A 40 2.32 -0.87 6.63
CA HIS A 40 1.48 -2.01 6.98
C HIS A 40 1.08 -2.82 5.75
N LEU A 41 0.66 -2.16 4.66
CA LEU A 41 0.33 -2.84 3.41
C LEU A 41 1.55 -3.55 2.82
N THR A 42 2.70 -2.89 2.86
CA THR A 42 3.96 -3.44 2.35
C THR A 42 4.47 -4.63 3.17
N LEU A 43 4.09 -4.74 4.45
CA LEU A 43 4.39 -5.92 5.26
C LEU A 43 3.34 -7.00 5.07
N ALA A 44 2.06 -6.64 5.11
CA ALA A 44 0.95 -7.59 5.08
C ALA A 44 0.83 -8.31 3.74
N VAL A 45 0.89 -7.58 2.62
CA VAL A 45 0.67 -8.16 1.29
C VAL A 45 1.76 -9.17 0.91
N PRO A 46 3.07 -8.86 0.99
CA PRO A 46 4.12 -9.84 0.70
C PRO A 46 4.13 -11.00 1.68
N SER A 47 3.82 -10.77 2.97
CA SER A 47 3.75 -11.86 3.97
C SER A 47 2.63 -12.84 3.64
N LEU A 48 1.44 -12.34 3.30
CA LEU A 48 0.32 -13.18 2.88
C LEU A 48 0.69 -14.00 1.64
N LEU A 49 1.35 -13.37 0.67
CA LEU A 49 1.78 -14.03 -0.55
C LEU A 49 2.86 -15.09 -0.31
N ALA A 50 3.81 -14.84 0.58
CA ALA A 50 4.83 -15.80 0.98
C ALA A 50 4.20 -17.03 1.66
N VAL A 51 3.20 -16.81 2.53
CA VAL A 51 2.44 -17.89 3.16
C VAL A 51 1.67 -18.70 2.12
N LEU A 52 1.00 -18.05 1.16
CA LEU A 52 0.30 -18.73 0.08
C LEU A 52 1.25 -19.58 -0.78
N TYR A 53 2.42 -19.04 -1.12
CA TYR A 53 3.44 -19.76 -1.89
C TYR A 53 4.00 -20.96 -1.13
N ALA A 54 4.26 -20.80 0.17
CA ALA A 54 4.70 -21.90 1.04
C ALA A 54 3.62 -22.98 1.17
N ALA A 55 2.34 -22.59 1.28
CA ALA A 55 1.22 -23.51 1.34
C ALA A 55 1.06 -24.31 0.03
N GLU A 56 1.20 -23.67 -1.14
CA GLU A 56 1.19 -24.37 -2.44
C GLU A 56 2.31 -25.40 -2.50
N LYS A 57 3.53 -25.02 -2.09
CA LYS A 57 4.69 -25.92 -2.09
C LYS A 57 4.54 -27.08 -1.10
N ALA A 58 3.81 -26.88 0.00
CA ALA A 58 3.48 -27.92 0.97
C ALA A 58 2.32 -28.84 0.53
N GLY A 59 1.78 -28.65 -0.67
CA GLY A 59 0.72 -29.49 -1.23
C GLY A 59 -0.70 -29.07 -0.82
N TYR A 60 -0.86 -27.93 -0.14
CA TYR A 60 -2.18 -27.38 0.14
C TYR A 60 -2.82 -26.84 -1.14
N ASN A 61 -4.11 -27.08 -1.31
CA ASN A 61 -4.85 -26.65 -2.48
C ASN A 61 -5.23 -25.16 -2.37
N VAL A 62 -4.27 -24.28 -2.65
CA VAL A 62 -4.48 -22.81 -2.77
C VAL A 62 -4.91 -22.39 -4.19
N ARG A 63 -5.67 -23.26 -4.89
CA ARG A 63 -6.19 -22.98 -6.23
C ARG A 63 -6.94 -21.64 -6.25
N GLY A 64 -6.53 -20.75 -7.15
CA GLY A 64 -7.16 -19.45 -7.38
C GLY A 64 -6.51 -18.28 -6.65
N LEU A 65 -5.64 -18.53 -5.66
CA LEU A 65 -4.98 -17.46 -4.88
C LEU A 65 -3.59 -17.07 -5.41
N LEU A 66 -2.98 -17.93 -6.22
CA LEU A 66 -1.66 -17.68 -6.81
C LEU A 66 -1.76 -17.50 -8.34
N PRO A 67 -0.92 -16.61 -8.91
CA PRO A 67 -0.96 -16.30 -10.34
C PRO A 67 -0.52 -17.49 -11.19
N LYS A 68 -1.48 -18.13 -11.86
CA LYS A 68 -1.22 -19.28 -12.77
C LYS A 68 -1.01 -18.86 -14.22
N SER A 69 -1.73 -17.83 -14.67
CA SER A 69 -1.59 -17.30 -16.03
C SER A 69 -0.33 -16.44 -16.15
N ARG A 70 0.20 -16.33 -17.38
CA ARG A 70 1.34 -15.45 -17.68
C ARG A 70 1.04 -13.99 -17.33
N GLU A 71 -0.19 -13.54 -17.61
CA GLU A 71 -0.63 -12.18 -17.30
C GLU A 71 -0.66 -11.93 -15.79
N ALA A 72 -1.22 -12.87 -15.01
CA ALA A 72 -1.26 -12.75 -13.56
C ALA A 72 0.16 -12.73 -12.95
N LYS A 73 1.12 -13.46 -13.54
CA LYS A 73 2.53 -13.40 -13.11
C LYS A 73 3.17 -12.05 -13.40
N ILE A 74 2.81 -11.41 -14.51
CA ILE A 74 3.29 -10.06 -14.86
C ILE A 74 2.71 -9.03 -13.89
N GLN A 75 1.38 -9.05 -13.67
CA GLN A 75 0.71 -8.19 -12.68
C GLN A 75 1.34 -8.36 -11.29
N TYR A 76 1.64 -9.60 -10.90
CA TYR A 76 2.32 -9.90 -9.65
C TYR A 76 3.73 -9.28 -9.56
N GLY A 77 4.50 -9.32 -10.65
CA GLY A 77 5.80 -8.66 -10.72
C GLY A 77 5.70 -7.14 -10.58
N PHE A 78 4.69 -6.53 -11.20
CA PHE A 78 4.42 -5.10 -11.03
C PHE A 78 3.96 -4.76 -9.61
N LEU A 79 3.17 -5.62 -8.96
CA LEU A 79 2.76 -5.46 -7.57
C LEU A 79 3.98 -5.47 -6.64
N ILE A 80 4.90 -6.42 -6.81
CA ILE A 80 6.16 -6.44 -6.05
C ILE A 80 6.98 -5.17 -6.32
N THR A 81 7.08 -4.76 -7.59
CA THR A 81 7.82 -3.55 -7.97
C THR A 81 7.23 -2.31 -7.31
N LEU A 82 5.90 -2.20 -7.23
CA LEU A 82 5.19 -1.12 -6.54
C LEU A 82 5.56 -1.05 -5.06
N PHE A 83 5.53 -2.20 -4.37
CA PHE A 83 5.87 -2.24 -2.95
C PHE A 83 7.36 -1.92 -2.70
N LEU A 84 8.27 -2.55 -3.45
CA LEU A 84 9.71 -2.31 -3.29
C LEU A 84 10.08 -0.87 -3.62
N SER A 85 9.53 -0.30 -4.69
CA SER A 85 9.77 1.10 -5.05
C SER A 85 9.16 2.06 -4.04
N GLY A 86 7.99 1.74 -3.48
CA GLY A 86 7.38 2.51 -2.42
C GLY A 86 8.16 2.48 -1.10
N MET A 87 8.83 1.38 -0.78
CA MET A 87 9.83 1.36 0.30
C MET A 87 11.07 2.17 -0.08
N ALA A 88 11.60 1.96 -1.29
CA ALA A 88 12.80 2.64 -1.75
C ALA A 88 12.65 4.17 -1.81
N LEU A 89 11.42 4.68 -2.03
CA LEU A 89 11.08 6.10 -2.01
C LEU A 89 11.49 6.83 -0.73
N TRP A 90 11.55 6.10 0.40
CA TRP A 90 11.98 6.62 1.70
C TRP A 90 13.47 6.97 1.74
N TRP A 91 14.29 6.27 0.95
CA TRP A 91 15.74 6.45 0.92
C TRP A 91 16.21 7.15 -0.36
N GLN A 92 15.52 6.93 -1.47
CA GLN A 92 15.90 7.40 -2.79
C GLN A 92 14.67 7.90 -3.57
N PRO A 93 14.50 9.23 -3.73
CA PRO A 93 13.36 9.81 -4.44
C PRO A 93 13.21 9.33 -5.89
N LEU A 94 14.31 8.93 -6.54
CA LEU A 94 14.28 8.34 -7.90
C LEU A 94 13.43 7.06 -7.99
N ALA A 95 13.16 6.38 -6.88
CA ALA A 95 12.24 5.25 -6.84
C ALA A 95 10.77 5.64 -7.14
N LEU A 96 10.46 6.93 -7.23
CA LEU A 96 9.14 7.42 -7.67
C LEU A 96 8.79 6.92 -9.08
N PHE A 97 9.76 6.83 -9.98
CA PHE A 97 9.53 6.38 -11.36
C PHE A 97 8.98 4.95 -11.42
N PRO A 98 9.69 3.93 -10.89
CA PRO A 98 9.15 2.57 -10.89
C PRO A 98 7.85 2.44 -10.08
N PHE A 99 7.64 3.28 -9.05
CA PHE A 99 6.39 3.32 -8.29
C PHE A 99 5.20 3.78 -9.14
N ILE A 100 5.34 4.90 -9.85
CA ILE A 100 4.27 5.41 -10.73
C ILE A 100 4.00 4.45 -11.88
N VAL A 101 5.06 3.96 -12.55
CA VAL A 101 4.90 3.05 -13.70
C VAL A 101 4.19 1.76 -13.30
N SER A 102 4.56 1.16 -12.17
CA SER A 102 3.91 -0.05 -11.68
C SER A 102 2.47 0.20 -11.22
N GLY A 103 2.21 1.31 -10.53
CA GLY A 103 0.86 1.68 -10.13
C GLY A 103 -0.07 1.91 -11.33
N MET A 104 0.41 2.64 -12.34
CA MET A 104 -0.34 2.88 -13.58
C MET A 104 -0.63 1.58 -14.32
N TYR A 105 0.37 0.69 -14.45
CA TYR A 105 0.17 -0.60 -15.10
C TYR A 105 -0.92 -1.43 -14.39
N LEU A 106 -0.87 -1.51 -13.07
CA LEU A 106 -1.85 -2.27 -12.28
C LEU A 106 -3.26 -1.68 -12.40
N LEU A 107 -3.40 -0.35 -12.37
CA LEU A 107 -4.69 0.30 -12.58
C LEU A 107 -5.25 0.03 -13.98
N MET A 108 -4.41 0.12 -15.01
CA MET A 108 -4.83 -0.21 -16.38
C MET A 108 -5.20 -1.68 -16.54
N ALA A 109 -4.51 -2.57 -15.84
CA ALA A 109 -4.79 -3.99 -15.85
C ALA A 109 -6.09 -4.36 -15.12
N GLU A 110 -6.47 -3.61 -14.08
CA GLU A 110 -7.72 -3.79 -13.33
C GLU A 110 -8.95 -3.26 -14.08
N ILE A 111 -8.78 -2.16 -14.84
CA ILE A 111 -9.88 -1.51 -15.58
C ILE A 111 -10.27 -2.29 -16.86
N ARG A 112 -9.42 -3.23 -17.30
CA ARG A 112 -9.59 -3.99 -18.54
C ARG A 112 -10.42 -5.25 -18.36
#